data_AF-A0A357B6E1-F1
#
_entry.id   AF-A0A357B6E1-F1
#
_cell.length_a   1.000
_cell.length_b   1.000
_cell.length_c   1.000
_cell.angle_alpha   90.00
_cell.angle_beta   90.00
_cell.angle_gamma   90.00
#
_symmetry.space_group_name_H-M   'P 1'
#
loop_
_entity.id
_entity.type
_entity.pdbx_description
1 polymer ?
#
loop_
_entity_poly.entity_id
_entity_poly.type
_entity_poly.pdbx_seq_one_letter_code
_entity_poly.pdbx_strand_id
1 'polypeptide(L)'
;MEFIDGVKPSSMEAVLAAGLDPKLLAGRGADLVLKQVFEQGFFHADPHPGNLMVLPGNVVCFLDYGMMGGISMKDREYLSSILTGVVSSDAARITKTLLQLSATPHFKEADKLEHETQALLDQYSHRSLKSLNMGVVLSQLINLIISYRLKAPPSFYLLTKALITIEGVGRTLDPGSDMVGHAKPFAKKPW
;
A
#
# COMPACT_ATOMS: atom_id res chain seq x y z
N MET A 1 15.50 -22.36 -8.53
CA MET A 1 14.27 -21.72 -9.06
C MET A 1 13.78 -22.59 -10.19
N GLU A 2 12.49 -22.90 -10.21
CA GLU A 2 11.85 -23.52 -11.35
C GLU A 2 11.65 -22.47 -12.45
N PHE A 3 11.62 -22.91 -13.72
CA PHE A 3 11.27 -22.03 -14.81
C PHE A 3 9.78 -21.68 -14.73
N ILE A 4 9.48 -20.38 -14.76
CA ILE A 4 8.10 -19.89 -14.75
C ILE A 4 7.76 -19.42 -16.16
N ASP A 5 6.86 -20.15 -16.82
CA ASP A 5 6.34 -19.78 -18.13
C ASP A 5 5.11 -18.88 -17.94
N GLY A 6 5.32 -17.58 -18.11
CA GLY A 6 4.33 -16.56 -17.79
C GLY A 6 4.43 -15.33 -18.67
N VAL A 7 3.42 -14.46 -18.53
CA VAL A 7 3.36 -13.19 -19.24
C VAL A 7 3.72 -12.05 -18.28
N LYS A 8 4.37 -11.00 -18.80
CA LYS A 8 4.61 -9.80 -18.01
C LYS A 8 3.31 -9.01 -17.82
N PRO A 9 2.93 -8.64 -16.59
CA PRO A 9 1.69 -7.89 -16.35
C PRO A 9 1.69 -6.49 -16.99
N SER A 10 2.86 -5.96 -17.35
CA SER A 10 2.97 -4.68 -18.06
C SER A 10 2.61 -4.75 -19.54
N SER A 11 2.42 -5.94 -20.12
CA SER A 11 2.03 -6.11 -21.53
C SER A 11 0.55 -6.51 -21.62
N MET A 12 -0.34 -5.52 -21.71
CA MET A 12 -1.79 -5.75 -21.83
C MET A 12 -2.12 -6.67 -23.01
N GLU A 13 -1.47 -6.46 -24.16
CA GLU A 13 -1.65 -7.28 -25.35
C GLU A 13 -1.35 -8.76 -25.06
N ALA A 14 -0.21 -9.06 -24.43
CA ALA A 14 0.16 -10.44 -24.12
C ALA A 14 -0.75 -11.05 -23.04
N VAL A 15 -1.20 -10.26 -22.06
CA VAL A 15 -2.15 -10.70 -21.03
C VAL A 15 -3.48 -11.13 -21.66
N LEU A 16 -4.00 -10.30 -22.58
CA LEU A 16 -5.24 -10.61 -23.30
C LEU A 16 -5.07 -11.79 -24.26
N ALA A 17 -3.95 -11.86 -24.98
CA ALA A 17 -3.63 -12.97 -25.89
C ALA A 17 -3.51 -14.32 -25.16
N ALA A 18 -3.06 -14.31 -23.91
CA ALA A 18 -3.02 -15.48 -23.04
C ALA A 18 -4.38 -15.85 -22.41
N GLY A 19 -5.46 -15.12 -22.71
CA GLY A 19 -6.80 -15.36 -22.18
C GLY A 19 -6.93 -15.06 -20.69
N LEU A 20 -6.06 -14.21 -20.15
CA LEU A 20 -6.08 -13.80 -18.74
C LEU A 20 -6.99 -12.59 -18.55
N ASP A 21 -7.56 -12.47 -17.35
CA ASP A 21 -8.40 -11.34 -16.93
C ASP A 21 -7.53 -10.29 -16.22
N PRO A 22 -7.26 -9.12 -16.85
CA PRO A 22 -6.42 -8.08 -16.27
C PRO A 22 -6.97 -7.54 -14.94
N LYS A 23 -8.30 -7.44 -14.82
CA LYS A 23 -8.95 -6.92 -13.63
C LYS A 23 -8.82 -7.88 -12.47
N LEU A 24 -8.99 -9.18 -12.73
CA LEU A 24 -8.77 -10.21 -11.71
C LEU A 24 -7.30 -10.26 -11.28
N LEU A 25 -6.36 -10.10 -12.21
CA LEU A 25 -4.93 -10.03 -11.91
C LEU A 25 -4.56 -8.82 -11.04
N ALA A 26 -5.11 -7.64 -11.36
CA ALA A 26 -4.90 -6.43 -10.56
C ALA A 26 -5.40 -6.63 -9.12
N GLY A 27 -6.62 -7.16 -8.95
CA GLY A 27 -7.19 -7.45 -7.64
C GLY A 27 -6.39 -8.50 -6.85
N ARG A 28 -5.97 -9.58 -7.51
CA ARG A 28 -5.12 -10.62 -6.89
C ARG A 28 -3.76 -10.08 -6.48
N GLY A 29 -3.14 -9.20 -7.28
CA GLY A 29 -1.89 -8.55 -6.94
C GLY A 29 -2.01 -7.66 -5.69
N ALA A 30 -3.07 -6.87 -5.60
CA ALA A 30 -3.39 -6.06 -4.43
C ALA A 30 -3.58 -6.93 -3.18
N ASP A 31 -4.45 -7.96 -3.26
CA ASP A 31 -4.70 -8.88 -2.16
C ASP A 31 -3.43 -9.60 -1.69
N LEU A 32 -2.56 -10.00 -2.63
CA LEU A 32 -1.33 -10.72 -2.32
C LEU A 32 -0.36 -9.85 -1.49
N VAL A 33 -0.16 -8.60 -1.88
CA VAL A 33 0.68 -7.65 -1.13
C VAL A 33 0.07 -7.33 0.23
N LEU A 34 -1.24 -7.12 0.31
CA LEU A 34 -1.91 -6.85 1.58
C LEU A 34 -1.83 -8.04 2.54
N LYS A 35 -1.99 -9.28 2.06
CA LYS A 35 -1.82 -10.50 2.88
C LYS A 35 -0.38 -10.66 3.36
N GLN A 36 0.60 -10.42 2.50
CA GLN A 36 2.01 -10.39 2.89
C GLN A 36 2.24 -9.44 4.07
N VAL A 37 1.75 -8.21 3.95
CA VAL A 37 1.91 -7.18 4.99
C VAL A 37 1.18 -7.55 6.27
N PHE A 38 -0.13 -7.81 6.20
CA PHE A 38 -0.98 -7.92 7.39
C PHE A 38 -1.00 -9.31 8.01
N GLU A 39 -1.00 -10.37 7.19
CA GLU A 39 -1.10 -11.75 7.67
C GLU A 39 0.27 -12.37 7.90
N GLN A 40 1.23 -12.14 7.00
CA GLN A 40 2.55 -12.78 7.06
C GLN A 40 3.60 -11.94 7.81
N GLY A 41 3.45 -10.61 7.86
CA GLY A 41 4.40 -9.72 8.51
C GLY A 41 5.70 -9.48 7.72
N PHE A 42 5.73 -9.89 6.45
CA PHE A 42 6.81 -9.60 5.51
C PHE A 42 6.25 -9.43 4.11
N PHE A 43 6.89 -8.60 3.29
CA PHE A 43 6.38 -8.26 1.96
C PHE A 43 7.50 -8.11 0.94
N HIS A 44 7.16 -8.33 -0.32
CA HIS A 44 8.06 -8.06 -1.43
C HIS A 44 8.21 -6.53 -1.59
N ALA A 45 9.41 -6.00 -1.34
CA ALA A 45 9.62 -4.55 -1.29
C ALA A 45 9.84 -3.91 -2.67
N ASP A 46 10.07 -4.71 -3.73
CA ASP A 46 10.23 -4.22 -5.11
C ASP A 46 9.35 -4.96 -6.15
N PRO A 47 8.01 -4.91 -6.04
CA PRO A 47 7.12 -5.67 -6.91
C PRO A 47 6.99 -5.05 -8.31
N HIS A 48 8.09 -4.62 -8.92
CA HIS A 48 8.10 -4.01 -10.24
C HIS A 48 7.75 -5.02 -11.34
N PRO A 49 7.29 -4.59 -12.52
CA PRO A 49 6.87 -5.50 -13.59
C PRO A 49 7.89 -6.58 -13.98
N GLY A 50 9.19 -6.30 -13.86
CA GLY A 50 10.25 -7.29 -14.13
C GLY A 50 10.34 -8.45 -13.13
N ASN A 51 9.78 -8.31 -11.92
CA ASN A 51 9.77 -9.31 -10.86
C ASN A 51 8.41 -10.01 -10.75
N LEU A 52 7.50 -9.72 -11.68
CA LEU A 52 6.16 -10.24 -11.71
C LEU A 52 5.92 -11.01 -13.00
N MET A 53 5.27 -12.16 -12.86
CA MET A 53 4.65 -12.87 -13.98
C MET A 53 3.19 -13.16 -13.67
N VAL A 54 2.40 -13.25 -14.72
CA VAL A 54 1.03 -13.75 -14.65
C VAL A 54 0.92 -15.06 -15.43
N LEU A 55 0.31 -16.04 -14.80
CA LEU A 55 0.25 -17.42 -15.28
C LEU A 55 -1.20 -17.83 -15.61
N PRO A 56 -1.40 -18.94 -16.35
CA PRO A 56 -2.72 -19.53 -16.56
C PRO A 56 -3.54 -19.65 -15.28
N GLY A 57 -4.84 -19.42 -15.38
CA GLY A 57 -5.72 -19.37 -14.21
C GLY A 57 -5.64 -18.07 -13.41
N ASN A 58 -5.07 -17.00 -13.99
CA ASN A 58 -4.94 -15.66 -13.41
C ASN A 58 -4.05 -15.61 -12.16
N VAL A 59 -3.00 -16.42 -12.11
CA VAL A 59 -2.09 -16.49 -10.96
C VAL A 59 -1.03 -15.41 -11.07
N VAL A 60 -0.78 -14.66 -9.99
CA VAL A 60 0.31 -13.68 -9.89
C VAL A 60 1.51 -14.35 -9.22
N CYS A 61 2.67 -14.28 -9.85
CA CYS A 61 3.90 -14.92 -9.40
C CYS A 61 5.02 -13.88 -9.20
N PHE A 62 5.68 -13.92 -8.04
CA PHE A 62 6.91 -13.18 -7.78
C PHE A 62 8.13 -14.03 -8.17
N LEU A 63 9.06 -13.44 -8.93
CA LEU A 63 10.27 -14.12 -9.40
C LEU A 63 11.46 -13.92 -8.47
N ASP A 64 11.74 -12.65 -8.17
CA ASP A 64 12.86 -12.25 -7.32
C ASP A 64 12.37 -12.13 -5.87
N TYR A 65 13.27 -12.35 -4.92
CA TYR A 65 13.06 -12.13 -3.48
C TYR A 65 14.26 -11.39 -2.87
N GLY A 66 15.11 -10.77 -3.68
CA GLY A 66 16.30 -10.05 -3.26
C GLY A 66 16.03 -8.80 -2.44
N MET A 67 14.82 -8.24 -2.51
CA MET A 67 14.39 -7.09 -1.71
C MET A 67 13.07 -7.39 -1.00
N MET A 68 13.18 -7.79 0.27
CA MET A 68 12.04 -8.06 1.17
C MET A 68 12.02 -7.04 2.32
N GLY A 69 10.83 -6.66 2.75
CA GLY A 69 10.59 -5.85 3.93
C GLY A 69 9.93 -6.66 5.04
N GLY A 70 10.29 -6.38 6.30
CA GLY A 70 9.61 -6.92 7.48
C GLY A 70 8.78 -5.84 8.15
N ILE A 71 7.63 -6.23 8.72
CA ILE A 71 6.76 -5.34 9.49
C ILE A 71 6.34 -6.03 10.80
N SER A 72 6.60 -5.36 11.92
CA SER A 72 6.27 -5.91 13.24
C SER A 72 4.74 -5.96 13.46
N MET A 73 4.27 -6.75 14.43
CA MET A 73 2.85 -6.71 14.84
C MET A 73 2.41 -5.28 15.19
N LYS A 74 3.21 -4.58 15.99
CA LYS A 74 2.96 -3.20 16.39
C LYS A 74 2.88 -2.23 15.20
N ASP A 75 3.76 -2.39 14.22
CA ASP A 75 3.73 -1.56 13.01
C ASP A 75 2.51 -1.85 12.13
N ARG A 76 2.04 -3.10 12.10
CA ARG A 76 0.78 -3.47 11.44
C ARG A 76 -0.44 -2.82 12.10
N GLU A 77 -0.45 -2.73 13.43
CA GLU A 77 -1.51 -2.01 14.17
C GLU A 77 -1.52 -0.51 13.79
N TYR A 78 -0.35 0.12 13.72
CA TYR A 78 -0.24 1.51 13.27
C TYR A 78 -0.70 1.68 11.82
N LEU A 79 -0.29 0.78 10.92
CA LEU A 79 -0.75 0.81 9.53
C LEU A 79 -2.28 0.65 9.45
N SER A 80 -2.85 -0.29 10.21
CA SER A 80 -4.31 -0.50 10.28
C SER A 80 -5.05 0.74 10.81
N SER A 81 -4.50 1.41 11.83
CA SER A 81 -5.04 2.66 12.37
C SER A 81 -4.97 3.81 11.36
N ILE A 82 -3.86 3.95 10.62
CA ILE A 82 -3.72 4.92 9.53
C ILE A 82 -4.76 4.65 8.44
N LEU A 83 -4.89 3.40 7.98
CA LEU A 83 -5.88 3.03 6.96
C LEU A 83 -7.30 3.30 7.41
N THR A 84 -7.61 2.98 8.66
CA THR A 84 -8.91 3.30 9.26
C THR A 84 -9.15 4.80 9.22
N GLY A 85 -8.17 5.61 9.63
CA GLY A 85 -8.28 7.07 9.61
C GLY A 85 -8.48 7.64 8.20
N VAL A 86 -7.81 7.08 7.19
CA VAL A 86 -8.03 7.47 5.79
C VAL A 86 -9.45 7.14 5.33
N VAL A 87 -9.94 5.94 5.64
CA VAL A 87 -11.28 5.49 5.23
C VAL A 87 -12.39 6.25 5.94
N SER A 88 -12.20 6.63 7.21
CA SER A 88 -13.17 7.39 8.01
C SER A 88 -12.95 8.90 7.97
N SER A 89 -11.99 9.39 7.19
CA SER A 89 -11.58 10.81 7.15
C SER A 89 -11.29 11.39 8.56
N ASP A 90 -10.62 10.61 9.41
CA ASP A 90 -10.31 10.92 10.80
C ASP A 90 -8.83 11.35 10.93
N ALA A 91 -8.58 12.66 10.75
CA ALA A 91 -7.24 13.24 10.82
C ALA A 91 -6.60 13.05 12.20
N ALA A 92 -7.37 13.26 13.27
CA ALA A 92 -6.89 13.11 14.65
C ALA A 92 -6.33 11.71 14.92
N ARG A 93 -7.00 10.65 14.44
CA ARG A 93 -6.50 9.27 14.52
C ARG A 93 -5.20 9.09 13.75
N ILE A 94 -5.11 9.59 12.53
CA ILE A 94 -3.88 9.50 11.73
C ILE A 94 -2.75 10.19 12.47
N THR A 95 -2.92 11.45 12.87
CA THR A 95 -1.91 12.25 13.56
C THR A 95 -1.44 11.58 14.84
N LYS A 96 -2.36 11.10 15.69
CA LYS A 96 -2.02 10.34 16.89
C LYS A 96 -1.17 9.11 16.54
N THR A 97 -1.53 8.39 15.49
CA THR A 97 -0.80 7.20 15.04
C THR A 97 0.60 7.55 14.52
N LEU A 98 0.75 8.64 13.75
CA LEU A 98 2.05 9.12 13.28
C LEU A 98 2.96 9.47 14.46
N LEU A 99 2.43 10.17 15.48
CA LEU A 99 3.19 10.52 16.69
C LEU A 99 3.63 9.28 17.49
N GLN A 100 2.75 8.27 17.60
CA GLN A 100 3.07 7.00 18.25
C GLN A 100 4.12 6.19 17.49
N LEU A 101 4.01 6.15 16.16
CA LEU A 101 4.97 5.52 15.26
C LEU A 101 6.33 6.21 15.32
N SER A 102 6.36 7.54 15.49
CA SER A 102 7.57 8.32 15.66
C SER A 102 8.14 8.35 17.07
N ALA A 103 7.52 7.63 18.03
CA ALA A 103 7.89 7.62 19.44
C ALA A 103 7.89 9.02 20.10
N THR A 104 7.01 9.91 19.64
CA THR A 104 6.89 11.30 20.12
C THR A 104 5.43 11.64 20.48
N PRO A 105 4.80 10.96 21.45
CA PRO A 105 3.37 11.13 21.76
C PRO A 105 3.02 12.52 22.33
N HIS A 106 3.99 13.27 22.86
CA HIS A 106 3.79 14.61 23.44
C HIS A 106 4.42 15.71 22.57
N PHE A 107 4.28 15.59 21.25
CA PHE A 107 4.83 16.55 20.31
C PHE A 107 4.17 17.93 20.46
N LYS A 108 4.99 18.98 20.61
CA LYS A 108 4.51 20.35 20.87
C LYS A 108 3.61 20.90 19.76
N GLU A 109 3.85 20.49 18.51
CA GLU A 109 3.12 20.98 17.35
C GLU A 109 2.08 19.97 16.83
N ALA A 110 1.56 19.12 17.71
CA ALA A 110 0.55 18.11 17.36
C ALA A 110 -0.67 18.73 16.66
N ASP A 111 -1.18 19.86 17.15
CA ASP A 111 -2.33 20.55 16.56
C ASP A 111 -2.07 21.01 15.11
N LYS A 112 -0.84 21.47 14.82
CA LYS A 112 -0.46 21.87 13.46
C LYS A 112 -0.34 20.66 12.54
N LEU A 113 0.27 19.59 13.03
CA LEU A 113 0.38 18.33 12.30
C LEU A 113 -1.01 17.76 11.99
N GLU A 114 -1.96 17.84 12.93
CA GLU A 114 -3.36 17.44 12.71
C GLU A 114 -4.02 18.28 11.63
N HIS A 115 -3.81 19.60 11.66
CA HIS A 115 -4.38 20.48 10.64
C HIS A 115 -3.84 20.19 9.23
N GLU A 116 -2.54 19.92 9.09
CA GLU A 116 -1.95 19.51 7.80
C GLU A 116 -2.41 18.11 7.38
N THR A 117 -2.60 17.20 8.34
CA THR A 117 -3.16 15.88 8.08
C THR A 117 -4.60 15.98 7.56
N GLN A 118 -5.41 16.87 8.14
CA GLN A 118 -6.77 17.16 7.66
C GLN A 118 -6.74 17.75 6.25
N ALA A 119 -5.87 18.73 5.98
CA ALA A 119 -5.73 19.32 4.66
C ALA A 119 -5.29 18.30 3.59
N LEU A 120 -4.50 17.29 3.97
CA LEU A 120 -4.17 16.15 3.11
C LEU A 120 -5.41 15.30 2.83
N LEU A 121 -6.20 14.94 3.85
CA LEU A 121 -7.44 14.18 3.67
C LEU A 121 -8.48 14.93 2.82
N ASP A 122 -8.59 16.24 2.98
CA ASP A 122 -9.54 17.08 2.26
C ASP A 122 -9.29 17.07 0.74
N GLN A 123 -8.02 16.94 0.29
CA GLN A 123 -7.68 16.76 -1.13
C GLN A 123 -8.30 15.50 -1.74
N TYR A 124 -8.63 14.53 -0.89
CA TYR A 124 -9.18 13.23 -1.24
C TYR A 124 -10.67 13.10 -0.93
N SER A 125 -11.24 14.00 -0.12
CA SER A 125 -12.65 13.98 0.31
C SER A 125 -13.66 14.01 -0.84
N HIS A 126 -13.34 14.71 -1.93
CA HIS A 126 -14.19 14.81 -3.12
C HIS A 126 -13.95 13.70 -4.15
N ARG A 127 -12.95 12.84 -3.91
CA ARG A 127 -12.59 11.73 -4.79
C ARG A 127 -13.23 10.45 -4.27
N SER A 128 -13.68 9.59 -5.18
CA SER A 128 -14.06 8.24 -4.79
C SER A 128 -12.84 7.52 -4.19
N LEU A 129 -13.03 6.77 -3.10
CA LEU A 129 -11.97 5.94 -2.48
C LEU A 129 -11.26 5.06 -3.53
N LYS A 130 -12.01 4.62 -4.54
CA LYS A 130 -11.52 3.84 -5.69
C LYS A 130 -10.47 4.55 -6.54
N SER A 131 -10.43 5.87 -6.51
CA SER A 131 -9.46 6.65 -7.28
C SER A 131 -8.21 7.02 -6.46
N LEU A 132 -8.20 6.72 -5.16
CA LEU A 132 -7.07 7.00 -4.29
C LEU A 132 -5.92 6.03 -4.54
N ASN A 133 -4.71 6.56 -4.56
CA ASN A 133 -3.48 5.78 -4.53
C ASN A 133 -3.01 5.69 -3.09
N MET A 134 -3.16 4.53 -2.48
CA MET A 134 -2.72 4.25 -1.12
C MET A 134 -1.23 4.53 -0.94
N GLY A 135 -0.40 4.12 -1.91
CA GLY A 135 1.03 4.37 -1.86
C GLY A 135 1.36 5.87 -1.85
N VAL A 136 0.60 6.68 -2.59
CA VAL A 136 0.75 8.14 -2.62
C VAL A 136 0.31 8.77 -1.29
N VAL A 137 -0.83 8.35 -0.75
CA VAL A 137 -1.31 8.84 0.56
C VAL A 137 -0.28 8.53 1.64
N LEU A 138 0.23 7.29 1.69
CA LEU A 138 1.24 6.90 2.68
C LEU A 138 2.54 7.69 2.51
N SER A 139 2.96 7.92 1.26
CA SER A 139 4.12 8.76 0.93
C SER A 139 3.96 10.20 1.43
N GLN A 140 2.78 10.80 1.25
CA GLN A 140 2.51 12.15 1.74
C GLN A 140 2.50 12.21 3.28
N LEU A 141 1.96 11.20 3.97
CA LEU A 141 2.04 11.11 5.43
C LEU A 141 3.49 10.97 5.92
N ILE A 142 4.32 10.20 5.22
CA ILE A 142 5.77 10.13 5.49
C ILE A 142 6.43 11.49 5.28
N ASN A 143 6.06 12.23 4.24
CA ASN A 143 6.60 13.57 4.00
C ASN A 143 6.22 14.54 5.13
N LEU A 144 5.02 14.43 5.71
CA LEU A 144 4.63 15.18 6.92
C LEU A 144 5.50 14.78 8.13
N ILE A 145 5.75 13.49 8.35
CA ILE A 145 6.68 13.05 9.40
C ILE A 145 8.05 13.72 9.22
N ILE A 146 8.58 13.74 7.99
CA ILE A 146 9.89 14.33 7.69
C ILE A 146 9.89 15.84 7.88
N SER A 147 8.86 16.57 7.44
CA SER A 147 8.78 18.03 7.55
C SER A 147 8.79 18.49 9.01
N TYR A 148 8.16 17.71 9.89
CA TYR A 148 8.15 17.92 11.34
C TYR A 148 9.36 17.32 12.07
N ARG A 149 10.37 16.81 11.34
CA ARG A 149 11.58 16.16 11.87
C ARG A 149 11.29 14.96 12.79
N LEU A 150 10.14 14.33 12.57
CA LEU A 150 9.78 13.07 13.19
C LEU A 150 10.46 11.92 12.43
N LYS A 151 10.49 10.73 13.05
CA LYS A 151 11.11 9.53 12.44
C LYS A 151 10.04 8.51 12.10
N ALA A 152 10.13 7.92 10.91
CA ALA A 152 9.35 6.73 10.57
C ALA A 152 10.26 5.49 10.58
N PRO A 153 9.75 4.30 10.94
CA PRO A 153 10.48 3.05 10.78
C PRO A 153 10.87 2.82 9.30
N PRO A 154 12.05 2.25 9.00
CA PRO A 154 12.46 1.91 7.63
C PRO A 154 11.45 1.05 6.87
N SER A 155 10.73 0.17 7.59
CA SER A 155 9.68 -0.68 7.03
C SER A 155 8.56 0.10 6.34
N PHE A 156 8.19 1.29 6.84
CA PHE A 156 7.16 2.13 6.24
C PHE A 156 7.61 2.75 4.91
N TYR A 157 8.89 3.12 4.79
CA TYR A 157 9.45 3.60 3.53
C TYR A 157 9.47 2.50 2.46
N LEU A 158 9.92 1.30 2.82
CA LEU A 158 9.92 0.14 1.93
C LEU A 158 8.50 -0.26 1.52
N LEU A 159 7.57 -0.25 2.47
CA LEU A 159 6.16 -0.55 2.21
C LEU A 159 5.55 0.49 1.26
N THR A 160 5.86 1.77 1.45
CA THR A 160 5.39 2.85 0.57
C THR A 160 5.87 2.65 -0.86
N LYS A 161 7.17 2.33 -1.04
CA LYS A 161 7.72 1.97 -2.37
C LYS A 161 6.94 0.80 -2.97
N ALA A 162 6.80 -0.29 -2.22
CA ALA A 162 6.12 -1.50 -2.68
C ALA A 162 4.67 -1.21 -3.13
N LEU A 163 3.92 -0.45 -2.33
CA LEU A 163 2.54 -0.06 -2.63
C LEU A 163 2.46 0.81 -3.89
N ILE A 164 3.31 1.83 -4.04
CA ILE A 164 3.36 2.67 -5.25
C ILE A 164 3.64 1.81 -6.48
N THR A 165 4.61 0.90 -6.39
CA THR A 165 5.01 0.06 -7.51
C THR A 165 3.88 -0.89 -7.91
N ILE A 166 3.28 -1.63 -6.96
CA ILE A 166 2.20 -2.57 -7.28
C ILE A 166 0.92 -1.86 -7.73
N GLU A 167 0.60 -0.68 -7.19
CA GLU A 167 -0.52 0.14 -7.69
C GLU A 167 -0.29 0.58 -9.14
N GLY A 168 0.96 0.94 -9.48
CA GLY A 168 1.33 1.24 -10.87
C GLY A 168 1.06 0.07 -11.81
N VAL A 169 1.50 -1.14 -11.44
CA VAL A 169 1.22 -2.37 -12.21
C VAL A 169 -0.29 -2.65 -12.28
N GLY A 170 -0.97 -2.55 -11.13
CA GLY A 170 -2.41 -2.76 -11.03
C GLY A 170 -3.20 -1.79 -11.91
N ARG A 171 -2.76 -0.53 -12.05
CA ARG A 171 -3.39 0.46 -12.95
C ARG A 171 -3.12 0.21 -14.42
N THR A 172 -1.97 -0.38 -14.77
CA THR A 172 -1.72 -0.85 -16.14
C THR A 172 -2.70 -1.96 -16.52
N LEU A 173 -3.02 -2.85 -15.57
CA LEU A 173 -3.96 -3.97 -15.77
C LEU A 173 -5.43 -3.53 -15.68
N ASP A 174 -5.78 -2.70 -14.71
CA ASP A 174 -7.12 -2.15 -14.50
C ASP A 174 -7.01 -0.68 -14.07
N PRO A 175 -7.30 0.29 -14.97
CA PRO A 175 -7.32 1.72 -14.62
C PRO A 175 -8.27 2.06 -13.46
N GLY A 176 -9.27 1.21 -13.22
CA GLY A 176 -10.22 1.29 -12.12
C GLY A 176 -9.82 0.48 -10.88
N SER A 177 -8.58 0.01 -10.74
CA SER A 177 -8.13 -0.73 -9.56
C SER A 177 -8.34 0.05 -8.26
N ASP A 178 -8.87 -0.60 -7.23
CA ASP A 178 -9.26 -0.01 -5.94
C ASP A 178 -8.46 -0.59 -4.77
N MET A 179 -7.19 -0.20 -4.63
CA MET A 179 -6.33 -0.69 -3.54
C MET A 179 -6.91 -0.39 -2.16
N VAL A 180 -7.53 0.78 -1.97
CA VAL A 180 -8.17 1.15 -0.70
C VAL A 180 -9.31 0.20 -0.36
N GLY A 181 -10.14 -0.15 -1.34
CA GLY A 181 -11.19 -1.16 -1.21
C GLY A 181 -10.64 -2.52 -0.77
N HIS A 182 -9.54 -2.97 -1.38
CA HIS A 182 -8.85 -4.22 -1.01
C HIS A 182 -8.26 -4.18 0.40
N ALA A 183 -7.88 -3.00 0.90
CA ALA A 183 -7.31 -2.85 2.24
C ALA A 183 -8.35 -2.77 3.38
N LYS A 184 -9.62 -2.44 3.07
CA LYS A 184 -10.70 -2.32 4.08
C LYS A 184 -10.86 -3.54 5.00
N PRO A 185 -10.78 -4.79 4.52
CA PRO A 185 -10.85 -5.97 5.39
C PRO A 185 -9.72 -6.03 6.42
N PHE A 186 -8.55 -5.46 6.10
CA PHE A 186 -7.37 -5.48 6.96
C PHE A 186 -7.38 -4.34 7.98
N ALA A 187 -8.03 -3.21 7.66
CA ALA A 187 -8.24 -2.09 8.57
C ALA A 187 -9.14 -2.42 9.77
N LYS A 188 -10.04 -3.42 9.63
CA LYS A 188 -11.02 -3.79 10.67
C LYS A 188 -10.60 -4.98 11.53
N LYS A 189 -9.48 -5.64 11.22
CA LYS A 189 -9.01 -6.79 12.00
C LYS A 189 -8.23 -6.28 13.23
N PRO A 190 -8.55 -6.75 14.45
CA PRO A 190 -7.68 -6.56 15.60
C PRO A 190 -6.45 -7.46 15.39
N TRP A 191 -5.28 -6.84 15.31
CA TRP A 191 -3.98 -7.51 15.25
C TRP A 191 -3.34 -7.43 16.63
#